data_AF-A0A955N1K5-F1
#
_entry.id   AF-A0A955N1K5-F1
#
_cell.length_a   1.000
_cell.length_b   1.000
_cell.length_c   1.000
_cell.angle_alpha   90.00
_cell.angle_beta   90.00
_cell.angle_gamma   90.00
#
_symmetry.space_group_name_H-M   'P 1'
#
loop_
_entity.id
_entity.type
_entity.pdbx_description
1 polymer ?
#
loop_
_entity_poly.entity_id
_entity_poly.type
_entity_poly.pdbx_seq_one_letter_code
_entity_poly.pdbx_strand_id
1 'polypeptide(L)'
;QAFIARLEEFFDTEPPVGGLGTTLFGTLRAPILASPNSLQGQWDYIARNWASILPDDLAQKLTLVGDMLREEERMRGWGPPEAHVLTFGKGQDLSDLYPEYERYSRDEDWMSNVVLVAKSTYVWLDQLSKQYGRNIHRLDQIPDEELEKLSRWGVTGLWLIGVWERSQASRRIKQIRGNPEALASAYSLWDYIIADELGGEEAYQDLARRAWEKGIRLASDMVPNHVGIDSK
;
A
#
# COMPACT_ATOMS: atom_id res chain seq x y z
N GLN A 1 -38.84 -8.78 17.58
CA GLN A 1 -39.42 -7.99 18.69
C GLN A 1 -39.77 -8.86 19.91
N ALA A 2 -40.47 -10.00 19.77
CA ALA A 2 -40.83 -10.87 20.91
C ALA A 2 -39.64 -11.45 21.72
N PHE A 3 -38.48 -11.68 21.08
CA PHE A 3 -37.29 -12.20 21.76
C PHE A 3 -36.66 -11.19 22.73
N ILE A 4 -36.58 -9.92 22.33
CA ILE A 4 -36.03 -8.84 23.16
C ILE A 4 -36.91 -8.59 24.40
N ALA A 5 -38.24 -8.57 24.20
CA ALA A 5 -39.18 -8.41 25.32
C ALA A 5 -39.05 -9.53 26.37
N ARG A 6 -38.85 -10.77 25.93
CA ARG A 6 -38.62 -11.91 26.85
C ARG A 6 -37.29 -11.84 27.58
N LEU A 7 -36.25 -11.28 26.96
CA LEU A 7 -34.97 -11.05 27.63
C LEU A 7 -35.11 -9.92 28.68
N GLU A 8 -35.84 -8.85 28.38
CA GLU A 8 -36.16 -7.79 29.35
C GLU A 8 -36.90 -8.38 30.57
N GLU A 9 -37.99 -9.13 30.34
CA GLU A 9 -38.76 -9.77 31.42
C GLU A 9 -37.91 -10.74 32.27
N PHE A 10 -37.01 -11.50 31.65
CA PHE A 10 -36.11 -12.40 32.37
C PHE A 10 -35.11 -11.63 33.25
N PHE A 11 -34.41 -10.65 32.68
CA PHE A 11 -33.37 -9.91 33.41
C PHE A 11 -33.91 -8.92 34.44
N ASP A 12 -35.21 -8.57 34.39
CA ASP A 12 -35.90 -7.84 35.46
C ASP A 12 -36.05 -8.65 36.75
N THR A 13 -35.97 -9.99 36.67
CA THR A 13 -36.02 -10.87 37.85
C THR A 13 -34.65 -11.15 38.47
N GLU A 14 -33.57 -10.76 37.78
CA GLU A 14 -32.18 -10.98 38.19
C GLU A 14 -31.63 -9.77 38.98
N PRO A 15 -30.59 -9.96 39.82
CA PRO A 15 -29.99 -8.85 40.56
C PRO A 15 -29.39 -7.79 39.61
N PRO A 16 -29.46 -6.51 39.98
CA PRO A 16 -28.91 -5.42 39.17
C PRO A 16 -27.39 -5.51 39.07
N VAL A 17 -26.83 -4.94 38.00
CA VAL A 17 -25.39 -4.82 37.82
C VAL A 17 -24.82 -3.93 38.93
N GLY A 18 -23.95 -4.52 39.74
CA GLY A 18 -23.27 -3.83 40.84
C GLY A 18 -22.54 -2.59 40.33
N GLY A 19 -22.79 -1.44 40.97
CA GLY A 19 -22.23 -0.13 40.59
C GLY A 19 -23.08 0.69 39.62
N LEU A 20 -24.04 0.08 38.90
CA LEU A 20 -24.91 0.78 37.94
C LEU A 20 -26.40 0.75 38.28
N GLY A 21 -26.83 -0.18 39.14
CA GLY A 21 -28.20 -0.21 39.68
C GLY A 21 -29.31 -0.50 38.66
N THR A 22 -28.94 -1.01 37.48
CA THR A 22 -29.89 -1.41 36.42
C THR A 22 -29.71 -2.88 36.07
N THR A 23 -30.70 -3.48 35.40
CA THR A 23 -30.60 -4.87 34.93
C THR A 23 -29.46 -5.00 33.91
N LEU A 24 -28.90 -6.20 33.76
CA LEU A 24 -27.84 -6.45 32.78
C LEU A 24 -28.28 -6.05 31.37
N PHE A 25 -29.51 -6.41 31.00
CA PHE A 25 -30.06 -6.08 29.71
C PHE A 25 -30.24 -4.56 29.54
N GLY A 26 -30.75 -3.88 30.56
CA GLY A 26 -30.86 -2.42 30.58
C GLY A 26 -29.51 -1.73 30.45
N THR A 27 -28.49 -2.24 31.16
CA THR A 27 -27.10 -1.77 31.08
C THR A 27 -26.60 -1.86 29.64
N LEU A 28 -26.64 -3.04 29.01
CA LEU A 28 -26.12 -3.26 27.66
C LEU A 28 -26.86 -2.43 26.59
N ARG A 29 -28.13 -2.11 26.83
CA ARG A 29 -28.96 -1.33 25.90
C ARG A 29 -28.83 0.19 26.09
N ALA A 30 -28.38 0.64 27.26
CA ALA A 30 -28.29 2.06 27.61
C ALA A 30 -27.45 2.91 26.62
N PRO A 31 -26.28 2.47 26.13
CA PRO A 31 -25.51 3.24 25.14
C PRO A 31 -26.30 3.43 23.83
N ILE A 32 -26.91 2.35 23.33
CA ILE A 32 -27.70 2.35 22.09
C ILE A 32 -28.90 3.30 22.21
N LEU A 33 -29.56 3.35 23.38
CA LEU A 33 -30.67 4.27 23.63
C LEU A 33 -30.20 5.72 23.75
N ALA A 34 -29.04 5.96 24.38
CA ALA A 34 -28.48 7.29 24.56
C ALA A 34 -27.93 7.89 23.25
N SER A 35 -27.46 7.07 22.31
CA SER A 35 -26.92 7.51 21.02
C SER A 35 -27.24 6.53 19.89
N PRO A 36 -28.50 6.48 19.41
CA PRO A 36 -28.94 5.46 18.45
C PRO A 36 -28.21 5.48 17.11
N ASN A 37 -27.79 6.68 16.68
CA ASN A 37 -27.25 6.93 15.35
C ASN A 37 -25.76 7.32 15.38
N SER A 38 -25.04 7.08 16.48
CA SER A 38 -23.61 7.42 16.59
C SER A 38 -22.87 6.39 17.42
N LEU A 39 -21.95 5.66 16.77
CA LEU A 39 -21.06 4.74 17.47
C LEU A 39 -20.15 5.48 18.45
N GLN A 40 -19.64 6.65 18.07
CA GLN A 40 -18.88 7.53 18.96
C GLN A 40 -19.69 7.96 20.19
N GLY A 41 -20.97 8.30 20.03
CA GLY A 41 -21.86 8.65 21.13
C GLY A 41 -22.14 7.47 22.08
N GLN A 42 -22.33 6.26 21.53
CA GLN A 42 -22.46 5.04 22.33
C GLN A 42 -21.17 4.75 23.11
N TRP A 43 -20.02 4.97 22.48
CA TRP A 43 -18.71 4.79 23.07
C TRP A 43 -18.46 5.75 24.25
N ASP A 44 -18.74 7.04 24.05
CA ASP A 44 -18.63 8.07 25.08
C ASP A 44 -19.55 7.78 26.28
N TYR A 45 -20.75 7.24 26.02
CA TYR A 45 -21.67 6.83 27.07
C TYR A 45 -21.05 5.72 27.93
N ILE A 46 -20.48 4.68 27.32
CA ILE A 46 -19.83 3.57 28.02
C ILE A 46 -18.66 4.08 28.86
N ALA A 47 -17.77 4.87 28.26
CA ALA A 47 -16.57 5.38 28.93
C ALA A 47 -16.91 6.23 30.16
N ARG A 48 -17.98 7.02 30.10
CA ARG A 48 -18.39 7.90 31.22
C ARG A 48 -19.16 7.14 32.30
N ASN A 49 -20.08 6.26 31.92
CA ASN A 49 -21.03 5.67 32.86
C ASN A 49 -20.54 4.35 33.45
N TRP A 50 -19.65 3.61 32.77
CA TRP A 50 -19.20 2.28 33.21
C TRP A 50 -17.79 2.28 33.79
N ALA A 51 -17.15 3.44 33.94
CA ALA A 51 -15.78 3.55 34.46
C ALA A 51 -15.58 2.88 35.84
N SER A 52 -16.62 2.84 36.67
CA SER A 52 -16.57 2.24 38.01
C SER A 52 -16.63 0.71 38.02
N ILE A 53 -17.05 0.08 36.92
CA ILE A 53 -17.23 -1.38 36.82
C ILE A 53 -16.24 -2.04 35.85
N LEU A 54 -15.51 -1.23 35.07
CA LEU A 54 -14.57 -1.71 34.08
C LEU A 54 -13.18 -1.93 34.71
N PRO A 55 -12.52 -3.06 34.44
CA PRO A 55 -11.12 -3.25 34.78
C PRO A 55 -10.22 -2.17 34.17
N ASP A 56 -9.16 -1.77 34.87
CA ASP A 56 -8.24 -0.71 34.42
C ASP A 56 -7.61 -0.98 33.05
N ASP A 57 -7.29 -2.25 32.74
CA ASP A 57 -6.72 -2.63 31.44
C ASP A 57 -7.72 -2.46 30.29
N LEU A 58 -9.00 -2.75 30.56
CA LEU A 58 -10.08 -2.56 29.61
C LEU A 58 -10.37 -1.07 29.43
N ALA A 59 -10.38 -0.28 30.50
CA ALA A 59 -10.55 1.17 30.43
C ALA A 59 -9.47 1.86 29.56
N GLN A 60 -8.21 1.41 29.68
CA GLN A 60 -7.12 1.91 28.82
C GLN A 60 -7.33 1.55 27.35
N LYS A 61 -7.68 0.29 27.05
CA LYS A 61 -8.01 -0.14 25.67
C LYS A 61 -9.20 0.64 25.12
N LEU A 62 -10.20 0.93 25.96
CA LEU A 62 -11.38 1.69 25.55
C LEU A 62 -11.02 3.14 25.18
N THR A 63 -10.06 3.74 25.88
CA THR A 63 -9.56 5.08 25.55
C THR A 63 -8.91 5.10 24.17
N LEU A 64 -8.04 4.13 23.89
CA LEU A 64 -7.35 3.99 22.59
C LEU A 64 -8.32 3.82 21.43
N VAL A 65 -9.30 2.92 21.55
CA VAL A 65 -10.30 2.71 20.49
C VAL A 65 -11.17 3.97 20.30
N GLY A 66 -11.46 4.70 21.37
CA GLY A 66 -12.16 5.98 21.29
C GLY A 66 -11.36 7.08 20.58
N ASP A 67 -10.02 7.07 20.68
CA ASP A 67 -9.16 7.96 19.88
C ASP A 67 -9.17 7.56 18.40
N MET A 68 -9.18 6.25 18.09
CA MET A 68 -9.25 5.76 16.71
C MET A 68 -10.57 6.12 16.02
N LEU A 69 -11.70 5.95 16.71
CA LEU A 69 -13.03 6.31 16.19
C LEU A 69 -13.11 7.81 15.91
N ARG A 70 -12.60 8.66 16.80
CA ARG A 70 -12.51 10.11 16.57
C ARG A 70 -11.64 10.48 15.37
N GLU A 71 -10.56 9.75 15.14
CA GLU A 71 -9.69 10.00 13.99
C GLU A 71 -10.30 9.49 12.67
N GLU A 72 -11.17 8.47 12.72
CA GLU A 72 -11.92 7.96 11.57
C GLU A 72 -13.07 8.88 11.16
N GLU A 73 -13.84 9.39 12.13
CA GLU A 73 -14.92 10.38 11.89
C GLU A 73 -14.38 11.76 11.49
N ARG A 74 -13.08 12.01 11.65
CA ARG A 74 -12.47 13.28 11.28
C ARG A 74 -12.49 13.45 9.76
N MET A 75 -13.24 14.45 9.29
CA MET A 75 -13.24 14.90 7.89
C MET A 75 -11.81 15.17 7.40
N ARG A 76 -11.23 14.22 6.65
CA ARG A 76 -9.91 14.31 6.01
C ARG A 76 -9.97 14.80 4.55
N GLY A 77 -11.15 15.16 4.07
CA GLY A 77 -11.44 15.61 2.71
C GLY A 77 -12.74 15.03 2.18
N TRP A 78 -13.14 15.42 0.97
CA TRP A 78 -14.38 14.99 0.31
C TRP A 78 -14.29 13.58 -0.32
N GLY A 79 -13.24 12.82 0.02
CA GLY A 79 -12.83 11.64 -0.74
C GLY A 79 -12.23 12.01 -2.09
N PRO A 80 -11.61 11.03 -2.80
CA PRO A 80 -11.36 11.20 -4.23
C PRO A 80 -12.70 11.45 -4.95
N PRO A 81 -12.72 12.21 -6.06
CA PRO A 81 -13.90 12.29 -6.91
C PRO A 81 -14.38 10.88 -7.28
N GLU A 82 -15.65 10.76 -7.64
CA GLU A 82 -16.24 9.49 -8.07
C GLU A 82 -15.30 8.80 -9.06
N ALA A 83 -14.78 7.63 -8.68
CA ALA A 83 -13.87 6.87 -9.52
C ALA A 83 -14.69 6.25 -10.64
N HIS A 84 -14.79 6.95 -11.77
CA HIS A 84 -15.36 6.37 -12.97
C HIS A 84 -14.43 5.24 -13.43
N VAL A 85 -14.94 4.01 -13.39
CA VAL A 85 -14.30 2.90 -14.09
C VAL A 85 -14.39 3.23 -15.57
N LEU A 86 -13.26 3.60 -16.17
CA LEU A 86 -13.17 3.79 -17.61
C LEU A 86 -13.45 2.43 -18.27
N THR A 87 -14.60 2.31 -18.91
CA THR A 87 -14.94 1.15 -19.72
C THR A 87 -14.40 1.37 -21.13
N PHE A 88 -13.25 0.75 -21.42
CA PHE A 88 -12.69 0.72 -22.77
C PHE A 88 -13.33 -0.44 -23.54
N GLY A 89 -14.19 -0.13 -24.51
CA GLY A 89 -14.89 -1.11 -25.31
C GLY A 89 -15.44 -0.47 -26.58
N LYS A 90 -15.74 -1.29 -27.60
CA LYS A 90 -16.33 -0.81 -28.86
C LYS A 90 -17.66 -0.09 -28.58
N GLY A 91 -17.71 1.22 -28.82
CA GLY A 91 -18.96 1.98 -28.90
C GLY A 91 -19.20 3.03 -27.81
N GLN A 92 -18.16 3.53 -27.13
CA GLN A 92 -18.26 4.82 -26.42
C GLN A 92 -17.49 5.88 -27.21
N ASP A 93 -18.08 7.07 -27.37
CA ASP A 93 -17.74 8.17 -28.30
C ASP A 93 -16.25 8.53 -28.51
N LEU A 94 -15.31 8.06 -27.67
CA LEU A 94 -13.86 8.25 -27.83
C LEU A 94 -13.14 7.07 -28.51
N SER A 95 -13.69 5.85 -28.47
CA SER A 95 -13.09 4.66 -29.11
C SER A 95 -13.09 4.73 -30.65
N ASP A 96 -14.03 5.50 -31.22
CA ASP A 96 -14.12 5.70 -32.67
C ASP A 96 -13.09 6.71 -33.19
N LEU A 97 -12.60 7.60 -32.32
CA LEU A 97 -11.51 8.55 -32.62
C LEU A 97 -10.12 7.91 -32.45
N TYR A 98 -9.98 6.92 -31.56
CA TYR A 98 -8.76 6.17 -31.31
C TYR A 98 -9.05 4.66 -31.28
N PRO A 99 -9.04 3.98 -32.44
CA PRO A 99 -9.19 2.53 -32.46
C PRO A 99 -7.96 1.87 -31.84
N GLU A 100 -8.07 1.48 -30.57
CA GLU A 100 -7.07 0.69 -29.84
C GLU A 100 -7.13 -0.77 -30.31
N TYR A 101 -6.45 -1.07 -31.41
CA TYR A 101 -6.29 -2.46 -31.85
C TYR A 101 -5.39 -3.22 -30.89
N GLU A 102 -5.92 -4.29 -30.32
CA GLU A 102 -5.15 -5.29 -29.57
C GLU A 102 -3.99 -5.80 -30.45
N ARG A 103 -2.76 -5.39 -30.09
CA ARG A 103 -1.50 -5.85 -30.71
C ARG A 103 -0.72 -6.69 -29.71
N TYR A 104 -1.33 -7.75 -29.22
CA TYR A 104 -0.60 -8.75 -28.46
C TYR A 104 0.53 -9.29 -29.32
N SER A 105 1.74 -9.36 -28.76
CA SER A 105 2.80 -10.17 -29.34
C SER A 105 2.33 -11.62 -29.42
N ARG A 106 2.81 -12.36 -30.42
CA ARG A 106 2.63 -13.81 -30.40
C ARG A 106 3.29 -14.37 -29.15
N ASP A 107 2.66 -15.36 -28.53
CA ASP A 107 3.28 -16.10 -27.44
C ASP A 107 4.53 -16.79 -27.97
N GLU A 108 5.67 -16.45 -27.37
CA GLU A 108 6.96 -17.07 -27.65
C GLU A 108 7.25 -18.10 -26.55
N ASP A 109 7.97 -19.18 -26.89
CA ASP A 109 8.26 -20.31 -25.98
C ASP A 109 8.86 -19.89 -24.63
N TRP A 110 9.56 -18.76 -24.58
CA TRP A 110 10.17 -18.25 -23.36
C TRP A 110 9.14 -17.63 -22.39
N MET A 111 8.01 -17.10 -22.88
CA MET A 111 7.06 -16.33 -22.06
C MET A 111 6.39 -17.17 -20.98
N SER A 112 6.02 -18.43 -21.28
CA SER A 112 5.42 -19.35 -20.30
C SER A 112 6.42 -19.97 -19.33
N ASN A 113 7.73 -19.81 -19.59
CA ASN A 113 8.82 -20.44 -18.83
C ASN A 113 9.68 -19.42 -18.06
N VAL A 114 9.19 -18.18 -17.89
CA VAL A 114 9.94 -17.15 -17.16
C VAL A 114 9.96 -17.46 -15.66
N VAL A 115 11.17 -17.51 -15.09
CA VAL A 115 11.39 -17.45 -13.65
C VAL A 115 11.90 -16.04 -13.34
N LEU A 116 11.00 -15.21 -12.80
CA LEU A 116 11.24 -13.79 -12.57
C LEU A 116 11.65 -13.53 -11.13
N VAL A 117 12.69 -12.72 -10.93
CA VAL A 117 12.97 -12.09 -9.64
C VAL A 117 12.76 -10.58 -9.75
N ALA A 118 11.99 -10.01 -8.83
CA ALA A 118 11.79 -8.57 -8.74
C ALA A 118 12.68 -7.97 -7.65
N LYS A 119 13.35 -6.85 -7.97
CA LYS A 119 14.28 -6.15 -7.08
C LYS A 119 13.95 -4.67 -7.05
N SER A 120 13.74 -4.13 -5.86
CA SER A 120 13.80 -2.68 -5.65
C SER A 120 15.25 -2.23 -5.87
N THR A 121 15.52 -1.52 -6.97
CA THR A 121 16.88 -1.32 -7.50
C THR A 121 17.82 -0.74 -6.44
N TYR A 122 17.47 0.40 -5.84
CA TYR A 122 18.31 1.08 -4.84
C TYR A 122 18.57 0.23 -3.60
N VAL A 123 17.56 -0.48 -3.12
CA VAL A 123 17.70 -1.38 -1.96
C VAL A 123 18.61 -2.55 -2.31
N TRP A 124 18.46 -3.09 -3.52
CA TRP A 124 19.25 -4.22 -3.98
C TRP A 124 20.72 -3.83 -4.18
N LEU A 125 21.00 -2.66 -4.76
CA LEU A 125 22.38 -2.16 -4.92
C LEU A 125 23.07 -1.96 -3.55
N ASP A 126 22.36 -1.43 -2.54
CA ASP A 126 22.87 -1.35 -1.16
C ASP A 126 23.11 -2.74 -0.54
N GLN A 127 22.20 -3.70 -0.75
CA GLN A 127 22.37 -5.08 -0.30
C GLN A 127 23.58 -5.75 -0.96
N LEU A 128 23.77 -5.57 -2.27
CA LEU A 128 24.93 -6.07 -3.00
C LEU A 128 26.20 -5.42 -2.48
N SER A 129 26.17 -4.11 -2.18
CA SER A 129 27.33 -3.41 -1.63
C SER A 129 27.81 -4.06 -0.34
N LYS A 130 26.88 -4.40 0.55
CA LYS A 130 27.14 -5.10 1.82
C LYS A 130 27.61 -6.55 1.59
N GLN A 131 26.95 -7.27 0.68
CA GLN A 131 27.27 -8.67 0.37
C GLN A 131 28.68 -8.82 -0.22
N TYR A 132 29.08 -7.92 -1.12
CA TYR A 132 30.35 -7.99 -1.85
C TYR A 132 31.45 -7.10 -1.27
N GLY A 133 31.17 -6.36 -0.19
CA GLY A 133 32.15 -5.52 0.50
C GLY A 133 32.72 -4.37 -0.34
N ARG A 134 31.96 -3.90 -1.34
CA ARG A 134 32.37 -2.80 -2.23
C ARG A 134 31.19 -1.87 -2.48
N ASN A 135 31.43 -0.60 -2.78
CA ASN A 135 30.34 0.33 -3.06
C ASN A 135 29.74 0.06 -4.46
N ILE A 136 28.45 -0.30 -4.51
CA ILE A 136 27.66 -0.59 -5.71
C ILE A 136 26.44 0.34 -5.67
N HIS A 137 26.48 1.38 -6.49
CA HIS A 137 25.44 2.42 -6.61
C HIS A 137 24.92 2.58 -8.04
N ARG A 138 25.61 2.00 -9.04
CA ARG A 138 25.20 2.02 -10.45
C ARG A 138 24.90 0.61 -10.97
N LEU A 139 24.12 0.54 -12.06
CA LEU A 139 23.72 -0.73 -12.68
C LEU A 139 24.91 -1.52 -13.27
N ASP A 140 25.87 -0.82 -13.87
CA ASP A 140 27.10 -1.39 -14.42
C ASP A 140 28.03 -1.98 -13.34
N GLN A 141 27.84 -1.62 -12.07
CA GLN A 141 28.65 -2.12 -10.95
C GLN A 141 28.14 -3.44 -10.36
N ILE A 142 26.97 -3.93 -10.79
CA ILE A 142 26.44 -5.24 -10.38
C ILE A 142 27.43 -6.34 -10.78
N PRO A 143 27.97 -7.12 -9.83
CA PRO A 143 29.00 -8.13 -10.12
C PRO A 143 28.48 -9.25 -11.03
N ASP A 144 29.35 -9.74 -11.91
CA ASP A 144 29.02 -10.88 -12.78
C ASP A 144 28.75 -12.15 -11.97
N GLU A 145 29.40 -12.31 -10.80
CA GLU A 145 29.17 -13.43 -9.90
C GLU A 145 27.73 -13.44 -9.33
N GLU A 146 27.10 -12.28 -9.17
CA GLU A 146 25.69 -12.22 -8.75
C GLU A 146 24.77 -12.61 -9.91
N LEU A 147 25.06 -12.17 -11.14
CA LEU A 147 24.31 -12.59 -12.33
C LEU A 147 24.43 -14.10 -12.58
N GLU A 148 25.63 -14.66 -12.41
CA GLU A 148 25.87 -16.10 -12.49
C GLU A 148 25.11 -16.87 -11.41
N LYS A 149 25.07 -16.35 -10.18
CA LYS A 149 24.32 -16.95 -9.09
C LYS A 149 22.82 -16.98 -9.38
N LEU A 150 22.25 -15.87 -9.88
CA LEU A 150 20.85 -15.82 -10.30
C LEU A 150 20.56 -16.84 -11.42
N SER A 151 21.43 -16.89 -12.43
CA SER A 151 21.33 -17.86 -13.53
C SER A 151 21.39 -19.31 -13.04
N ARG A 152 22.28 -19.64 -12.10
CA ARG A 152 22.39 -20.97 -11.47
C ARG A 152 21.15 -21.35 -10.65
N TRP A 153 20.44 -20.38 -10.10
CA TRP A 153 19.14 -20.60 -9.45
C TRP A 153 18.00 -20.83 -10.44
N GLY A 154 18.27 -20.73 -11.74
CA GLY A 154 17.27 -20.89 -12.79
C GLY A 154 16.46 -19.61 -13.06
N VAL A 155 16.89 -18.46 -12.53
CA VAL A 155 16.25 -17.17 -12.82
C VAL A 155 16.53 -16.81 -14.27
N THR A 156 15.48 -16.51 -15.04
CA THR A 156 15.55 -16.14 -16.46
C THR A 156 15.09 -14.71 -16.72
N GLY A 157 14.53 -14.04 -15.71
CA GLY A 157 14.15 -12.63 -15.75
C GLY A 157 14.53 -11.88 -14.48
N LEU A 158 15.05 -10.66 -14.65
CA LEU A 158 15.35 -9.72 -13.57
C LEU A 158 14.52 -8.45 -13.77
N TRP A 159 13.52 -8.25 -12.92
CA TRP A 159 12.72 -7.03 -12.90
C TRP A 159 13.31 -6.02 -11.93
N LEU A 160 13.81 -4.92 -12.47
CA LEU A 160 14.33 -3.78 -11.70
C LEU A 160 13.22 -2.75 -11.49
N ILE A 161 12.85 -2.51 -10.23
CA ILE A 161 11.78 -1.57 -9.87
C ILE A 161 12.38 -0.20 -9.60
N GLY A 162 11.84 0.80 -10.32
CA GLY A 162 12.16 2.21 -10.15
C GLY A 162 13.54 2.57 -10.68
N VAL A 163 13.88 2.09 -11.88
CA VAL A 163 15.10 2.48 -12.62
C VAL A 163 14.99 3.83 -13.33
N TRP A 164 13.77 4.31 -13.51
CA TRP A 164 13.47 5.58 -14.17
C TRP A 164 13.79 6.78 -13.28
N GLU A 165 14.03 7.92 -13.92
CA GLU A 165 14.21 9.19 -13.24
C GLU A 165 12.94 9.60 -12.47
N ARG A 166 13.12 10.00 -11.20
CA ARG A 166 12.02 10.19 -10.26
C ARG A 166 11.80 11.65 -9.91
N SER A 167 10.55 11.99 -9.65
CA SER A 167 10.06 13.30 -9.24
C SER A 167 10.74 13.82 -7.97
N GLN A 168 11.33 15.02 -8.06
CA GLN A 168 11.91 15.71 -6.91
C GLN A 168 10.81 16.20 -5.95
N ALA A 169 9.66 16.62 -6.48
CA ALA A 169 8.50 16.98 -5.66
C ALA A 169 8.03 15.82 -4.78
N SER A 170 7.98 14.58 -5.31
CA SER A 170 7.62 13.37 -4.56
C SER A 170 8.57 13.15 -3.37
N ARG A 171 9.89 13.28 -3.60
CA ARG A 171 10.89 13.21 -2.53
C ARG A 171 10.66 14.28 -1.48
N ARG A 172 10.48 15.53 -1.90
CA ARG A 172 10.31 16.68 -1.01
C ARG A 172 9.09 16.53 -0.10
N ILE A 173 7.96 16.05 -0.63
CA ILE A 173 6.75 15.79 0.14
C ILE A 173 7.02 14.79 1.26
N LYS A 174 7.68 13.66 0.97
CA LYS A 174 8.01 12.65 1.98
C LYS A 174 8.91 13.20 3.09
N GLN A 175 9.88 14.03 2.73
CA GLN A 175 10.78 14.67 3.69
C GLN A 175 10.06 15.65 4.61
N ILE A 176 9.19 16.51 4.07
CA ILE A 176 8.38 17.43 4.88
C ILE A 176 7.43 16.67 5.81
N ARG A 177 6.97 15.48 5.41
CA ARG A 177 6.09 14.61 6.20
C ARG A 177 6.83 13.75 7.23
N GLY A 178 8.12 13.98 7.46
CA GLY A 178 8.86 13.42 8.59
C GLY A 178 9.84 12.31 8.24
N ASN A 179 10.10 12.02 6.96
CA ASN A 179 11.13 11.06 6.55
C ASN A 179 12.25 11.76 5.74
N PRO A 180 13.24 12.37 6.40
CA PRO A 180 14.29 13.16 5.73
C PRO A 180 15.16 12.32 4.76
N GLU A 181 15.34 11.03 5.06
CA GLU A 181 16.10 10.08 4.24
C GLU A 181 15.28 9.47 3.10
N ALA A 182 14.01 9.84 2.96
CA ALA A 182 13.16 9.27 1.93
C ALA A 182 13.66 9.62 0.52
N LEU A 183 13.73 8.61 -0.33
CA LEU A 183 13.77 8.77 -1.78
C LEU A 183 12.36 9.01 -2.34
N ALA A 184 12.30 9.61 -3.52
CA ALA A 184 11.09 9.71 -4.32
C ALA A 184 10.44 8.33 -4.51
N SER A 185 9.12 8.30 -4.65
CA SER A 185 8.41 7.06 -4.98
C SER A 185 8.93 6.51 -6.31
N ALA A 186 9.12 5.19 -6.41
CA ALA A 186 9.46 4.54 -7.67
C ALA A 186 8.42 4.79 -8.76
N TYR A 187 7.16 5.03 -8.38
CA TYR A 187 6.04 5.29 -9.28
C TYR A 187 5.71 6.79 -9.46
N SER A 188 6.50 7.69 -8.88
CA SER A 188 6.40 9.13 -9.16
C SER A 188 7.49 9.51 -10.14
N LEU A 189 7.25 9.27 -11.43
CA LEU A 189 8.25 9.46 -12.48
C LEU A 189 8.41 10.95 -12.84
N TRP A 190 9.65 11.36 -13.09
CA TRP A 190 9.94 12.67 -13.70
C TRP A 190 9.97 12.55 -15.22
N ASP A 191 10.71 11.58 -15.75
CA ASP A 191 10.86 11.29 -17.17
C ASP A 191 11.12 9.77 -17.34
N TYR A 192 10.82 9.21 -18.51
CA TYR A 192 11.07 7.79 -18.84
C TYR A 192 12.51 7.57 -19.33
N ILE A 193 13.46 8.09 -18.56
CA ILE A 193 14.90 7.95 -18.80
C ILE A 193 15.48 7.20 -17.59
N ILE A 194 16.47 6.32 -17.82
CA ILE A 194 17.17 5.65 -16.73
C ILE A 194 17.86 6.70 -15.86
N ALA A 195 17.64 6.65 -14.55
CA ALA A 195 18.13 7.67 -13.63
C ALA A 195 19.66 7.81 -13.72
N ASP A 196 20.15 9.04 -13.86
CA ASP A 196 21.59 9.34 -13.95
C ASP A 196 22.37 8.82 -12.73
N GLU A 197 21.76 8.84 -11.55
CA GLU A 197 22.37 8.31 -10.31
C GLU A 197 22.60 6.79 -10.34
N LEU A 198 21.81 6.06 -11.14
CA LEU A 198 22.00 4.63 -11.41
C LEU A 198 22.99 4.37 -12.55
N GLY A 199 23.49 5.45 -13.15
CA GLY A 199 24.48 5.46 -14.23
C GLY A 199 23.92 5.65 -15.63
N GLY A 200 22.63 5.98 -15.73
CA GLY A 200 21.97 6.31 -16.99
C GLY A 200 21.90 5.13 -17.96
N GLU A 201 21.60 5.47 -19.21
CA GLU A 201 21.36 4.49 -20.28
C GLU A 201 22.58 3.59 -20.54
N GLU A 202 23.80 4.13 -20.49
CA GLU A 202 25.03 3.36 -20.70
C GLU A 202 25.19 2.24 -19.67
N ALA A 203 24.95 2.55 -18.38
CA ALA A 203 25.05 1.56 -17.31
C ALA A 203 23.98 0.46 -17.43
N TYR A 204 22.77 0.85 -17.86
CA TYR A 204 21.70 -0.09 -18.15
C TYR A 204 22.07 -1.02 -19.31
N GLN A 205 22.59 -0.50 -20.41
CA GLN A 205 22.98 -1.29 -21.58
C GLN A 205 24.09 -2.29 -21.28
N ASP A 206 25.09 -1.88 -20.49
CA ASP A 206 26.13 -2.81 -20.03
C ASP A 206 25.54 -3.96 -19.19
N LEU A 207 24.70 -3.63 -18.20
CA LEU A 207 24.02 -4.65 -17.39
C LEU A 207 23.15 -5.57 -18.25
N ALA A 208 22.39 -5.01 -19.19
CA ALA A 208 21.51 -5.76 -20.08
C ALA A 208 22.31 -6.77 -20.92
N ARG A 209 23.44 -6.35 -21.48
CA ARG A 209 24.34 -7.22 -22.24
C ARG A 209 24.89 -8.36 -21.38
N ARG A 210 25.44 -8.05 -20.19
CA ARG A 210 26.00 -9.07 -19.29
C ARG A 210 24.94 -10.04 -18.75
N ALA A 211 23.76 -9.53 -18.40
CA ALA A 211 22.63 -10.35 -17.98
C ALA A 211 22.18 -11.30 -19.10
N TRP A 212 22.11 -10.80 -20.34
CA TRP A 212 21.74 -11.58 -21.51
C TRP A 212 22.72 -12.72 -21.78
N GLU A 213 24.03 -12.48 -21.66
CA GLU A 213 25.07 -13.52 -21.75
C GLU A 213 24.89 -14.64 -20.71
N LYS A 214 24.22 -14.36 -19.57
CA LYS A 214 23.87 -15.34 -18.53
C LYS A 214 22.44 -15.90 -18.68
N GLY A 215 21.73 -15.58 -19.77
CA GLY A 215 20.37 -16.04 -20.04
C GLY A 215 19.27 -15.30 -19.26
N ILE A 216 19.59 -14.12 -18.70
CA ILE A 216 18.67 -13.32 -17.90
C ILE A 216 18.18 -12.13 -18.72
N ARG A 217 16.86 -11.99 -18.87
CA ARG A 217 16.22 -10.82 -19.51
C ARG A 217 15.94 -9.75 -18.46
N LEU A 218 16.21 -8.49 -18.78
CA LEU A 218 15.83 -7.38 -17.93
C LEU A 218 14.39 -6.96 -18.19
N ALA A 219 13.70 -6.57 -17.12
CA ALA A 219 12.39 -5.95 -17.17
C ALA A 219 12.35 -4.76 -16.21
N SER A 220 11.43 -3.83 -16.46
CA SER A 220 11.19 -2.67 -15.62
C SER A 220 9.69 -2.44 -15.47
N ASP A 221 9.30 -1.70 -14.43
CA ASP A 221 7.94 -1.23 -14.26
C ASP A 221 7.61 -0.18 -15.33
N MET A 222 6.36 -0.13 -15.79
CA MET A 222 5.84 0.92 -16.66
C MET A 222 4.58 1.48 -15.99
N VAL A 223 4.47 2.81 -15.92
CA VAL A 223 3.41 3.49 -15.16
C VAL A 223 2.57 4.35 -16.11
N PRO A 224 1.59 3.76 -16.82
CA PRO A 224 0.84 4.48 -17.84
C PRO A 224 -0.22 5.42 -17.22
N ASN A 225 -0.60 5.17 -15.96
CA ASN A 225 -1.73 5.83 -15.32
C ASN A 225 -1.42 7.26 -14.88
N HIS A 226 -0.19 7.53 -14.43
CA HIS A 226 0.20 8.83 -13.87
C HIS A 226 1.73 8.99 -13.85
N VAL A 227 2.16 10.23 -13.67
CA VAL A 227 3.56 10.63 -13.47
C VAL A 227 3.64 11.58 -12.26
N GLY A 228 4.85 12.00 -11.88
CA GLY A 228 5.07 12.99 -10.83
C GLY A 228 4.42 14.33 -11.18
N ILE A 229 4.01 15.10 -10.17
CA ILE A 229 3.36 16.42 -10.36
C ILE A 229 4.22 17.42 -11.13
N ASP A 230 5.53 17.21 -11.09
CA ASP A 230 6.55 18.05 -11.72
C ASP A 230 7.06 17.47 -13.05
N SER A 231 6.57 16.31 -13.50
CA SER A 231 7.09 15.58 -14.67
C SER A 231 7.23 16.42 -15.96
N LYS A 232 8.17 15.98 -16.81
CA LYS A 232 8.49 16.60 -18.09
C LYS A 232 7.71 16.03 -19.28
#